data_AF-A0A914NJN9-F1
#
_entry.id   AF-A0A914NJN9-F1
#
_cell.length_a   1.000
_cell.length_b   1.000
_cell.length_c   1.000
_cell.angle_alpha   90.00
_cell.angle_beta   90.00
_cell.angle_gamma   90.00
#
_symmetry.space_group_name_H-M   'P 1'
#
loop_
_entity.id
_entity.type
_entity.pdbx_description
1 polymer ?
#
loop_
_entity_poly.entity_id
_entity_poly.type
_entity_poly.pdbx_seq_one_letter_code
_entity_poly.pdbx_strand_id
1 'polypeptide(L)'
;MDQQIEKEVQSLINTLGFLENGVYYQEPDCFQNVRDLIRHLRRDDRYFSVRRLCNSHNIVKSDLVPIMKSGSTSDELFDASLRLAVNLCQPTLTIFENKIPDDASEWKIYYEIENYLNRTLVAFTDPEIFVQFARKMNKYFDKDWEERQEKERLLVERILVLLRCVFSIGVEGIATSDPSSSDNSIKSRIIAGFFTSGIEKIFAKLAGDSLENEFSPYILAILALIFKNLDPKAIAYEGEADLQQKSKEEFEKEQSNAIQAIKLEEEKQRKANRRNFLSGSVVVKGMNALNTKRDFVMTSSLLTQNNLPPIAVLSRRKKPYVPPKNRRIDDSYTSENFTQGLQELSPSLMISIKKFCLNLLLEGKYNRLIKANRDL
;
A
#
# COMPACT_ATOMS: atom_id res chain seq x y z
N MET A 1 -10.51 -20.78 24.72
CA MET A 1 -11.33 -19.94 25.61
C MET A 1 -12.23 -20.78 26.52
N ASP A 2 -12.33 -20.39 27.80
CA ASP A 2 -13.41 -20.85 28.69
C ASP A 2 -14.75 -20.28 28.18
N GLN A 3 -15.79 -21.13 28.08
CA GLN A 3 -17.12 -20.72 27.61
C GLN A 3 -17.72 -19.59 28.45
N GLN A 4 -17.33 -19.48 29.72
CA GLN A 4 -17.78 -18.40 30.60
C GLN A 4 -17.17 -17.05 30.19
N ILE A 5 -15.87 -17.02 29.88
CA ILE A 5 -15.16 -15.80 29.44
C ILE A 5 -15.69 -15.34 28.08
N GLU A 6 -15.98 -16.26 27.17
CA GLU A 6 -16.53 -15.94 25.86
C GLU A 6 -17.88 -15.21 25.97
N LYS A 7 -18.79 -15.74 26.81
CA LYS A 7 -20.09 -15.11 27.08
C LYS A 7 -19.95 -13.74 27.73
N GLU A 8 -19.01 -13.61 28.67
CA GLU A 8 -18.73 -12.34 29.33
C GLU A 8 -18.25 -11.28 28.33
N VAL A 9 -17.23 -11.59 27.53
CA VAL A 9 -16.69 -10.68 26.50
C VAL A 9 -17.76 -10.33 25.46
N GLN A 10 -18.56 -11.30 25.03
CA GLN A 10 -19.67 -11.05 24.10
C GLN A 10 -20.70 -10.07 24.70
N SER A 11 -21.03 -10.23 25.99
CA SER A 11 -21.92 -9.32 26.70
C SER A 11 -21.34 -7.90 26.77
N LEU A 12 -20.03 -7.77 27.06
CA LEU A 12 -19.35 -6.48 27.10
C LEU A 12 -19.38 -5.78 25.72
N ILE A 13 -19.15 -6.51 24.64
CA ILE A 13 -19.22 -5.99 23.26
C ILE A 13 -20.62 -5.47 22.95
N ASN A 14 -21.66 -6.25 23.28
CA ASN A 14 -23.05 -5.91 22.97
C ASN A 14 -23.58 -4.73 23.79
N THR A 15 -22.90 -4.35 24.87
CA THR A 15 -23.31 -3.29 25.80
C THR A 15 -22.37 -2.07 25.73
N LEU A 16 -21.69 -1.87 24.60
CA LEU A 16 -20.93 -0.64 24.33
C LEU A 16 -21.86 0.51 23.91
N GLY A 17 -22.79 0.22 22.99
CA GLY A 17 -23.65 1.23 22.39
C GLY A 17 -24.17 0.80 21.03
N PHE A 18 -24.79 1.74 20.32
CA PHE A 18 -25.29 1.52 18.97
C PHE A 18 -25.26 2.80 18.14
N LEU A 19 -25.17 2.65 16.82
CA LEU A 19 -25.21 3.76 15.87
C LEU A 19 -26.60 3.85 15.25
N GLU A 20 -27.30 4.97 15.46
CA GLU A 20 -28.61 5.24 14.87
C GLU A 20 -28.59 6.61 14.18
N ASN A 21 -28.95 6.64 12.90
CA ASN A 21 -29.00 7.86 12.07
C ASN A 21 -27.70 8.68 12.07
N GLY A 22 -26.54 8.02 12.15
CA GLY A 22 -25.23 8.66 12.15
C GLY A 22 -24.80 9.24 13.51
N VAL A 23 -25.63 9.07 14.55
CA VAL A 23 -25.32 9.43 15.94
C VAL A 23 -25.07 8.15 16.74
N TYR A 24 -23.97 8.13 17.49
CA TYR A 24 -23.63 6.98 18.34
C TYR A 24 -24.18 7.19 19.74
N TYR A 25 -24.99 6.25 20.21
CA TYR A 25 -25.58 6.23 21.54
C TYR A 25 -24.82 5.24 22.40
N GLN A 26 -24.19 5.76 23.46
CA GLN A 26 -23.44 4.97 24.43
C GLN A 26 -24.41 4.35 25.44
N GLU A 27 -24.20 3.08 25.79
CA GLU A 27 -24.89 2.48 26.93
C GLU A 27 -24.33 3.05 28.26
N PRO A 28 -25.09 2.99 29.38
CA PRO A 28 -24.68 3.59 30.66
C PRO A 28 -23.29 3.18 31.16
N ASP A 29 -22.91 1.92 30.95
CA ASP A 29 -21.65 1.34 31.43
C ASP A 29 -20.56 1.28 30.35
N CYS A 30 -20.72 1.98 29.22
CA CYS A 30 -19.81 1.95 28.06
C CYS A 30 -18.34 2.13 28.46
N PHE A 31 -18.02 3.12 29.29
CA PHE A 31 -16.65 3.37 29.75
C PHE A 31 -16.06 2.21 30.55
N GLN A 32 -16.86 1.62 31.44
CA GLN A 32 -16.40 0.48 32.24
C GLN A 32 -16.23 -0.75 31.36
N ASN A 33 -17.14 -0.99 30.40
CA ASN A 33 -17.08 -2.09 29.45
C ASN A 33 -15.83 -2.01 28.55
N VAL A 34 -15.49 -0.83 28.03
CA VAL A 34 -14.23 -0.62 27.29
C VAL A 34 -13.01 -0.96 28.15
N ARG A 35 -13.01 -0.55 29.42
CA ARG A 35 -11.91 -0.89 30.34
C ARG A 35 -11.83 -2.38 30.64
N ASP A 36 -12.96 -3.06 30.78
CA ASP A 36 -13.02 -4.51 31.01
C ASP A 36 -12.54 -5.30 29.79
N LEU A 37 -12.88 -4.87 28.57
CA LEU A 37 -12.31 -5.45 27.34
C LEU A 37 -10.78 -5.31 27.31
N ILE A 38 -10.23 -4.16 27.69
CA ILE A 38 -8.77 -3.98 27.81
C ILE A 38 -8.19 -4.94 28.87
N ARG A 39 -8.87 -5.16 29.99
CA ARG A 39 -8.41 -6.09 31.04
C ARG A 39 -8.38 -7.54 30.52
N HIS A 40 -9.41 -7.95 29.78
CA HIS A 40 -9.49 -9.27 29.15
C HIS A 40 -8.38 -9.47 28.11
N LEU A 41 -8.13 -8.49 27.24
CA LEU A 41 -7.06 -8.55 26.23
C LEU A 41 -5.64 -8.66 26.83
N ARG A 42 -5.41 -8.14 28.04
CA ARG A 42 -4.11 -8.29 28.73
C ARG A 42 -3.86 -9.70 29.25
N ARG A 43 -4.92 -10.51 29.39
CA ARG A 43 -4.89 -11.87 29.91
C ARG A 43 -5.42 -12.87 28.87
N ASP A 44 -5.30 -12.51 27.59
CA ASP A 44 -5.80 -13.34 26.50
C ASP A 44 -5.07 -14.68 26.46
N ASP A 45 -5.71 -15.69 25.89
CA ASP A 45 -5.13 -17.02 25.78
C ASP A 45 -4.14 -17.11 24.59
N ARG A 46 -3.39 -18.22 24.51
CA ARG A 46 -2.43 -18.47 23.43
C ARG A 46 -3.04 -18.50 22.02
N TYR A 47 -4.37 -18.56 21.93
CA TYR A 47 -5.12 -18.59 20.67
C TYR A 47 -5.74 -17.23 20.33
N PHE A 48 -5.40 -16.19 21.11
CA PHE A 48 -5.90 -14.82 20.96
C PHE A 48 -7.42 -14.77 20.92
N SER A 49 -8.07 -15.59 21.76
CA SER A 49 -9.50 -15.82 21.65
C SER A 49 -10.32 -14.54 21.91
N VAL A 50 -9.96 -13.74 22.92
CA VAL A 50 -10.64 -12.47 23.21
C VAL A 50 -10.43 -11.48 22.06
N ARG A 51 -9.17 -11.33 21.60
CA ARG A 51 -8.85 -10.47 20.45
C ARG A 51 -9.64 -10.86 19.21
N ARG A 52 -9.67 -12.15 18.87
CA ARG A 52 -10.40 -12.66 17.70
C ARG A 52 -11.90 -12.42 17.83
N LEU A 53 -12.47 -12.53 19.03
CA LEU A 53 -13.88 -12.20 19.26
C LEU A 53 -14.15 -10.71 19.05
N CYS A 54 -13.36 -9.82 19.65
CA CYS A 54 -13.47 -8.37 19.42
C CYS A 54 -13.33 -8.00 17.93
N ASN A 55 -12.36 -8.62 17.25
CA ASN A 55 -12.06 -8.38 15.84
C ASN A 55 -13.11 -8.97 14.89
N SER A 56 -13.75 -10.09 15.24
CA SER A 56 -14.81 -10.69 14.43
C SER A 56 -16.07 -9.81 14.39
N HIS A 57 -16.37 -9.13 15.52
CA HIS A 57 -17.41 -8.10 15.63
C HIS A 57 -16.99 -6.75 15.04
N ASN A 58 -15.70 -6.56 14.75
CA ASN A 58 -15.12 -5.30 14.24
C ASN A 58 -15.52 -4.09 15.09
N ILE A 59 -15.37 -4.22 16.41
CA ILE A 59 -15.77 -3.17 17.37
C ILE A 59 -15.04 -1.84 17.16
N VAL A 60 -13.87 -1.87 16.52
CA VAL A 60 -13.17 -0.64 16.12
C VAL A 60 -14.03 0.20 15.17
N LYS A 61 -14.67 -0.45 14.18
CA LYS A 61 -15.55 0.21 13.22
C LYS A 61 -16.92 0.53 13.80
N SER A 62 -17.56 -0.41 14.49
CA SER A 62 -18.95 -0.26 14.94
C SER A 62 -19.08 0.65 16.16
N ASP A 63 -18.06 0.71 17.02
CA ASP A 63 -18.16 1.35 18.33
C ASP A 63 -17.02 2.34 18.59
N LEU A 64 -15.76 1.91 18.55
CA LEU A 64 -14.65 2.74 19.07
C LEU A 64 -14.39 3.99 18.23
N VAL A 65 -14.39 3.89 16.89
CA VAL A 65 -14.26 5.07 16.02
C VAL A 65 -15.47 6.00 16.17
N PRO A 66 -16.73 5.51 16.11
CA PRO A 66 -17.90 6.34 16.43
C PRO A 66 -17.82 7.06 17.79
N ILE A 67 -17.40 6.36 18.85
CA ILE A 67 -17.17 6.95 20.18
C ILE A 67 -16.13 8.07 20.10
N MET A 68 -14.98 7.82 19.47
CA MET A 68 -13.91 8.82 19.35
C MET A 68 -14.28 10.02 18.46
N LYS A 69 -15.23 9.84 17.54
CA LYS A 69 -15.76 10.92 16.69
C LYS A 69 -16.78 11.81 17.39
N SER A 70 -17.56 11.25 18.32
CA SER A 70 -18.66 12.00 18.93
C SER A 70 -18.15 13.17 19.78
N GLY A 71 -18.71 14.36 19.53
CA GLY A 71 -18.39 15.56 20.31
C GLY A 71 -18.84 15.51 21.77
N SER A 72 -19.78 14.61 22.11
CA SER A 72 -20.26 14.41 23.48
C SER A 72 -19.42 13.42 24.30
N THR A 73 -18.46 12.73 23.68
CA THR A 73 -17.61 11.75 24.36
C THR A 73 -16.67 12.42 25.36
N SER A 74 -16.63 11.90 26.59
CA SER A 74 -15.71 12.38 27.62
C SER A 74 -14.25 12.11 27.25
N ASP A 75 -13.31 12.93 27.74
CA ASP A 75 -11.88 12.72 27.51
C ASP A 75 -11.39 11.35 28.03
N GLU A 76 -12.00 10.84 29.10
CA GLU A 76 -11.67 9.53 29.67
C GLU A 76 -12.14 8.37 28.78
N LEU A 77 -13.36 8.45 28.26
CA LEU A 77 -13.89 7.45 27.34
C LEU A 77 -13.15 7.50 26.00
N PHE A 78 -12.82 8.69 25.51
CA PHE A 78 -11.97 8.84 24.32
C PHE A 78 -10.62 8.14 24.51
N ASP A 79 -9.93 8.38 25.63
CA ASP A 79 -8.64 7.75 25.92
C ASP A 79 -8.75 6.23 26.09
N ALA A 80 -9.80 5.74 26.75
CA ALA A 80 -10.04 4.31 26.89
C ALA A 80 -10.31 3.64 25.53
N SER A 81 -11.16 4.24 24.69
CA SER A 81 -11.46 3.74 23.35
C SER A 81 -10.23 3.77 22.45
N LEU A 82 -9.40 4.82 22.53
CA LEU A 82 -8.13 4.92 21.81
C LEU A 82 -7.18 3.79 22.22
N ARG A 83 -7.04 3.51 23.52
CA ARG A 83 -6.19 2.41 24.03
C ARG A 83 -6.67 1.04 23.56
N LEU A 84 -7.99 0.82 23.54
CA LEU A 84 -8.56 -0.42 23.04
C LEU A 84 -8.35 -0.57 21.52
N ALA A 85 -8.54 0.51 20.76
CA ALA A 85 -8.29 0.55 19.32
C ALA A 85 -6.81 0.27 19.00
N VAL A 86 -5.86 0.90 19.72
CA VAL A 86 -4.43 0.62 19.60
C VAL A 86 -4.15 -0.86 19.80
N ASN A 87 -4.70 -1.47 20.85
CA ASN A 87 -4.51 -2.88 21.12
C ASN A 87 -5.04 -3.75 19.97
N LEU A 88 -6.27 -3.52 19.52
CA LEU A 88 -6.92 -4.34 18.49
C LEU A 88 -6.33 -4.17 17.10
N CYS A 89 -5.74 -3.01 16.79
CA CYS A 89 -5.09 -2.72 15.53
C CYS A 89 -3.59 -3.06 15.48
N GLN A 90 -3.01 -3.68 16.51
CA GLN A 90 -1.60 -4.12 16.47
C GLN A 90 -1.34 -5.06 15.28
N PRO A 91 -0.20 -4.91 14.56
CA PRO A 91 0.18 -5.83 13.50
C PRO A 91 0.21 -7.27 14.01
N THR A 92 -0.27 -8.23 13.20
CA THR A 92 -0.29 -9.64 13.60
C THR A 92 1.11 -10.14 13.93
N LEU A 93 2.13 -9.69 13.20
CA LEU A 93 3.52 -10.03 13.50
C LEU A 93 3.94 -9.57 14.90
N THR A 94 3.51 -8.39 15.35
CA THR A 94 3.77 -7.90 16.72
C THR A 94 3.05 -8.74 17.78
N ILE A 95 1.80 -9.16 17.50
CA ILE A 95 1.02 -10.04 18.39
C ILE A 95 1.73 -11.39 18.58
N PHE A 96 2.35 -11.91 17.52
CA PHE A 96 3.16 -13.13 17.53
C PHE A 96 4.62 -12.87 17.97
N GLU A 97 4.91 -11.77 18.67
CA GLU A 97 6.25 -11.43 19.18
C GLU A 97 7.35 -11.40 18.10
N ASN A 98 7.00 -11.00 16.88
CA ASN A 98 7.84 -11.02 15.70
C ASN A 98 8.37 -12.42 15.31
N LYS A 99 7.66 -13.47 15.71
CA LYS A 99 7.92 -14.85 15.31
C LYS A 99 6.92 -15.29 14.24
N ILE A 100 7.35 -16.25 13.42
CA ILE A 100 6.45 -16.93 12.49
C ILE A 100 5.66 -18.01 13.24
N PRO A 101 4.42 -18.32 12.83
CA PRO A 101 3.65 -19.42 13.40
C PRO A 101 4.37 -20.78 13.26
N ASP A 102 4.35 -21.60 14.32
CA ASP A 102 5.09 -22.86 14.36
C ASP A 102 4.30 -24.02 13.70
N ASP A 103 2.97 -23.99 13.79
CA ASP A 103 2.10 -25.06 13.30
C ASP A 103 0.91 -24.56 12.44
N ALA A 104 0.24 -25.50 11.77
CA ALA A 104 -0.88 -25.20 10.88
C ALA A 104 -2.06 -24.52 11.59
N SER A 105 -2.24 -24.76 12.89
CA SER A 105 -3.31 -24.14 13.68
C SER A 105 -3.01 -22.67 13.98
N GLU A 106 -1.76 -22.36 14.32
CA GLU A 106 -1.29 -21.00 14.54
C GLU A 106 -1.28 -20.20 13.23
N TRP A 107 -0.92 -20.82 12.10
CA TRP A 107 -1.06 -20.21 10.78
C TRP A 107 -2.51 -19.84 10.47
N LYS A 108 -3.47 -20.70 10.79
CA LYS A 108 -4.90 -20.39 10.61
C LYS A 108 -5.32 -19.16 11.42
N ILE A 109 -4.86 -19.07 12.67
CA ILE A 109 -5.13 -17.92 13.55
C ILE A 109 -4.46 -16.65 13.02
N TYR A 110 -3.22 -16.75 12.56
CA TYR A 110 -2.49 -15.63 11.96
C TYR A 110 -3.27 -15.01 10.80
N TYR A 111 -3.71 -15.84 9.84
CA TYR A 111 -4.47 -15.37 8.68
C TYR A 111 -5.84 -14.82 9.04
N GLU A 112 -6.49 -15.39 10.05
CA GLU A 112 -7.77 -14.89 10.52
C GLU A 112 -7.64 -13.49 11.14
N ILE A 113 -6.61 -13.25 11.95
CA ILE A 113 -6.32 -11.92 12.51
C ILE A 113 -5.98 -10.92 11.40
N GLU A 114 -5.11 -11.28 10.45
CA GLU A 114 -4.79 -10.42 9.29
C GLU A 114 -6.06 -10.04 8.50
N ASN A 115 -6.96 -10.99 8.25
CA ASN A 115 -8.22 -10.72 7.58
C ASN A 115 -9.11 -9.74 8.38
N TYR A 116 -9.18 -9.89 9.69
CA TYR A 116 -9.93 -8.96 10.53
C TYR A 116 -9.30 -7.55 10.56
N LEU A 117 -7.98 -7.44 10.61
CA LEU A 117 -7.29 -6.15 10.55
C LEU A 117 -7.57 -5.44 9.22
N ASN A 118 -7.50 -6.17 8.10
CA ASN A 118 -7.84 -5.61 6.79
C ASN A 118 -9.30 -5.11 6.73
N ARG A 119 -10.26 -5.85 7.29
CA ARG A 119 -11.66 -5.39 7.41
C ARG A 119 -11.84 -4.17 8.31
N THR A 120 -10.95 -4.00 9.29
CA THR A 120 -10.97 -2.88 10.23
C THR A 120 -10.55 -1.56 9.57
N LEU A 121 -9.71 -1.60 8.52
CA LEU A 121 -9.25 -0.40 7.80
C LEU A 121 -10.39 0.49 7.31
N VAL A 122 -11.54 -0.08 6.97
CA VAL A 122 -12.74 0.68 6.57
C VAL A 122 -13.13 1.74 7.62
N ALA A 123 -12.91 1.46 8.91
CA ALA A 123 -13.21 2.40 10.00
C ALA A 123 -12.42 3.72 9.88
N PHE A 124 -11.23 3.68 9.26
CA PHE A 124 -10.35 4.83 9.09
C PHE A 124 -10.49 5.48 7.71
N THR A 125 -11.52 5.14 6.92
CA THR A 125 -11.78 5.81 5.63
C THR A 125 -12.55 7.11 5.73
N ASP A 126 -13.08 7.40 6.92
CA ASP A 126 -13.78 8.63 7.24
C ASP A 126 -12.77 9.68 7.72
N PRO A 127 -12.62 10.83 7.05
CA PRO A 127 -11.63 11.84 7.42
C PRO A 127 -11.86 12.43 8.82
N GLU A 128 -13.09 12.38 9.35
CA GLU A 128 -13.43 13.01 10.63
C GLU A 128 -12.61 12.45 11.80
N ILE A 129 -12.26 11.16 11.81
CA ILE A 129 -11.43 10.59 12.89
C ILE A 129 -10.04 11.22 12.92
N PHE A 130 -9.46 11.52 11.75
CA PHE A 130 -8.16 12.19 11.66
C PHE A 130 -8.27 13.66 12.09
N VAL A 131 -9.38 14.34 11.76
CA VAL A 131 -9.65 15.70 12.25
C VAL A 131 -9.70 15.71 13.79
N GLN A 132 -10.33 14.71 14.40
CA GLN A 132 -10.34 14.56 15.86
C GLN A 132 -8.94 14.32 16.44
N PHE A 133 -8.11 13.50 15.79
CA PHE A 133 -6.72 13.31 16.18
C PHE A 133 -5.90 14.59 16.06
N ALA A 134 -6.00 15.31 14.94
CA ALA A 134 -5.34 16.60 14.75
C ALA A 134 -5.75 17.60 15.84
N ARG A 135 -7.04 17.68 16.17
CA ARG A 135 -7.57 18.53 17.23
C ARG A 135 -6.97 18.21 18.59
N LYS A 136 -6.88 16.92 18.96
CA LYS A 136 -6.28 16.50 20.23
C LYS A 136 -4.76 16.75 20.28
N MET A 137 -4.05 16.53 19.17
CA MET A 137 -2.62 16.79 19.07
C MET A 137 -2.31 18.30 19.16
N ASN A 138 -3.05 19.14 18.43
CA ASN A 138 -2.88 20.59 18.51
C ASN A 138 -3.15 21.13 19.91
N LYS A 139 -4.17 20.61 20.63
CA LYS A 139 -4.41 20.97 22.05
C LYS A 139 -3.17 20.78 22.94
N TYR A 140 -2.28 19.84 22.61
CA TYR A 140 -1.01 19.65 23.30
C TYR A 140 0.10 20.55 22.74
N PHE A 141 0.30 20.56 21.42
CA PHE A 141 1.43 21.28 20.79
C PHE A 141 1.24 22.80 20.65
N ASP A 142 0.05 23.33 20.88
CA ASP A 142 -0.23 24.77 20.92
C ASP A 142 0.02 25.36 22.32
N LYS A 143 0.24 24.53 23.34
CA LYS A 143 0.62 24.96 24.68
C LYS A 143 2.12 25.22 24.76
N ASP A 144 2.48 26.18 25.62
CA ASP A 144 3.85 26.38 26.06
C ASP A 144 4.35 25.16 26.84
N TRP A 145 5.66 24.93 26.80
CA TRP A 145 6.29 23.74 27.37
C TRP A 145 6.00 23.53 28.87
N GLU A 146 5.78 24.61 29.63
CA GLU A 146 5.48 24.58 31.07
C GLU A 146 4.06 24.11 31.38
N GLU A 147 3.11 24.36 30.48
CA GLU A 147 1.70 24.02 30.69
C GLU A 147 1.35 22.59 30.27
N ARG A 148 2.28 21.92 29.58
CA ARG A 148 2.09 20.58 29.02
C ARG A 148 2.06 19.54 30.12
N GLN A 149 0.97 18.76 30.12
CA GLN A 149 0.77 17.70 31.10
C GLN A 149 1.16 16.34 30.53
N GLU A 150 1.77 15.50 31.35
CA GLU A 150 2.16 14.13 30.99
C GLU A 150 0.97 13.31 30.47
N LYS A 151 -0.23 13.50 31.04
CA LYS A 151 -1.46 12.85 30.59
C LYS A 151 -1.78 13.18 29.13
N GLU A 152 -1.57 14.42 28.71
CA GLU A 152 -1.82 14.86 27.33
C GLU A 152 -0.72 14.37 26.39
N ARG A 153 0.54 14.36 26.84
CA ARG A 153 1.67 13.76 26.12
C ARG A 153 1.40 12.29 25.77
N LEU A 154 1.01 11.49 26.77
CA LEU A 154 0.66 10.07 26.59
C LEU A 154 -0.53 9.86 25.63
N LEU A 155 -1.48 10.81 25.59
CA LEU A 155 -2.59 10.75 24.65
C LEU A 155 -2.11 10.99 23.21
N VAL A 156 -1.20 11.94 22.99
CA VAL A 156 -0.55 12.17 21.69
C VAL A 156 0.24 10.95 21.25
N GLU A 157 1.06 10.37 22.12
CA GLU A 157 1.78 9.12 21.81
C GLU A 157 0.85 8.01 21.38
N ARG A 158 -0.29 7.82 22.07
CA ARG A 158 -1.27 6.78 21.71
C ARG A 158 -1.92 7.04 20.36
N ILE A 159 -2.20 8.30 20.00
CA ILE A 159 -2.68 8.66 18.66
C ILE A 159 -1.63 8.26 17.61
N LEU A 160 -0.37 8.60 17.84
CA LEU A 160 0.72 8.25 16.92
C LEU A 160 0.91 6.73 16.79
N VAL A 161 0.81 5.98 17.90
CA VAL A 161 0.85 4.52 17.87
C VAL A 161 -0.33 3.95 17.07
N LEU A 162 -1.54 4.47 17.25
CA LEU A 162 -2.70 4.04 16.46
C LEU A 162 -2.50 4.32 14.97
N LEU A 163 -2.00 5.51 14.61
CA LEU A 163 -1.69 5.85 13.22
C LEU A 163 -0.67 4.89 12.64
N ARG A 164 0.42 4.58 13.37
CA ARG A 164 1.39 3.56 12.94
C ARG A 164 0.72 2.22 12.71
N CYS A 165 -0.09 1.75 13.66
CA CYS A 165 -0.85 0.51 13.53
C CYS A 165 -1.71 0.50 12.26
N VAL A 166 -2.51 1.54 12.01
CA VAL A 166 -3.39 1.62 10.83
C VAL A 166 -2.59 1.57 9.53
N PHE A 167 -1.50 2.33 9.41
CA PHE A 167 -0.68 2.33 8.19
C PHE A 167 0.16 1.06 8.00
N SER A 168 0.40 0.29 9.07
CA SER A 168 1.12 -0.98 9.01
C SER A 168 0.28 -2.17 8.55
N ILE A 169 -1.06 -2.11 8.67
CA ILE A 169 -1.96 -3.21 8.28
C ILE A 169 -1.81 -3.49 6.78
N GLY A 170 -1.54 -4.75 6.44
CA GLY A 170 -1.31 -5.19 5.06
C GLY A 170 -0.03 -4.60 4.45
N VAL A 171 0.92 -4.15 5.26
CA VAL A 171 2.25 -3.65 4.86
C VAL A 171 3.36 -4.34 5.66
N GLU A 172 3.15 -4.45 6.97
CA GLU A 172 3.92 -5.30 7.88
C GLU A 172 3.18 -6.64 8.02
N GLY A 173 3.90 -7.75 7.92
CA GLY A 173 3.32 -9.09 7.94
C GLY A 173 4.07 -10.05 7.04
N ILE A 174 3.75 -11.33 7.14
CA ILE A 174 4.28 -12.33 6.23
C ILE A 174 3.52 -12.16 4.91
N ALA A 175 4.23 -12.04 3.78
CA ALA A 175 3.61 -11.85 2.48
C ALA A 175 2.83 -13.12 2.09
N THR A 176 1.54 -13.16 2.39
CA THR A 176 0.73 -14.38 2.27
C THR A 176 -0.53 -14.22 1.45
N SER A 177 -0.88 -12.99 1.07
CA SER A 177 -2.02 -12.68 0.22
C SER A 177 -1.53 -12.17 -1.13
N ASP A 178 -2.23 -12.60 -2.18
CA ASP A 178 -2.08 -12.05 -3.52
C ASP A 178 -2.24 -10.51 -3.41
N PRO A 179 -1.27 -9.69 -3.87
CA PRO A 179 -1.30 -8.24 -3.76
C PRO A 179 -2.56 -7.58 -4.34
N SER A 180 -3.31 -8.34 -5.15
CA SER A 180 -4.60 -8.03 -5.75
C SER A 180 -5.79 -8.02 -4.77
N SER A 181 -5.64 -8.54 -3.56
CA SER A 181 -6.73 -8.67 -2.57
C SER A 181 -6.84 -7.49 -1.60
N SER A 182 -5.81 -6.65 -1.48
CA SER A 182 -5.93 -5.42 -0.69
C SER A 182 -6.62 -4.34 -1.50
N ASP A 183 -7.72 -3.82 -0.97
CA ASP A 183 -8.46 -2.72 -1.58
C ASP A 183 -7.61 -1.44 -1.50
N ASN A 184 -6.81 -1.19 -2.53
CA ASN A 184 -5.93 -0.03 -2.65
C ASN A 184 -6.71 1.30 -2.59
N SER A 185 -8.01 1.27 -2.89
CA SER A 185 -8.92 2.41 -2.72
C SER A 185 -9.08 2.78 -1.24
N ILE A 186 -9.22 1.79 -0.34
CA ILE A 186 -9.30 2.01 1.11
C ILE A 186 -8.03 2.68 1.61
N LYS A 187 -6.85 2.14 1.27
CA LYS A 187 -5.56 2.72 1.68
C LYS A 187 -5.39 4.15 1.16
N SER A 188 -5.79 4.41 -0.10
CA SER A 188 -5.77 5.75 -0.69
C SER A 188 -6.66 6.74 0.06
N ARG A 189 -7.86 6.32 0.50
CA ARG A 189 -8.76 7.14 1.31
C ARG A 189 -8.22 7.43 2.71
N ILE A 190 -7.54 6.47 3.34
CA ILE A 190 -6.88 6.65 4.65
C ILE A 190 -5.76 7.69 4.51
N ILE A 191 -4.92 7.57 3.47
CA ILE A 191 -3.88 8.56 3.15
C ILE A 191 -4.52 9.94 2.91
N ALA A 192 -5.62 10.00 2.16
CA ALA A 192 -6.37 11.24 1.95
C ALA A 192 -6.85 11.86 3.27
N GLY A 193 -7.41 11.05 4.18
CA GLY A 193 -7.82 11.48 5.52
C GLY A 193 -6.67 12.10 6.31
N PHE A 194 -5.50 11.48 6.29
CA PHE A 194 -4.29 12.03 6.92
C PHE A 194 -3.93 13.40 6.36
N PHE A 195 -3.80 13.54 5.03
CA PHE A 195 -3.37 14.79 4.38
C PHE A 195 -4.44 15.90 4.32
N THR A 196 -5.70 15.58 4.60
CA THR A 196 -6.79 16.58 4.64
C THR A 196 -7.12 17.04 6.06
N SER A 197 -6.74 16.26 7.07
CA SER A 197 -7.04 16.54 8.47
C SER A 197 -6.15 17.59 9.14
N GLY A 198 -5.00 17.91 8.56
CA GLY A 198 -4.01 18.81 9.16
C GLY A 198 -2.93 18.11 9.98
N ILE A 199 -2.98 16.79 10.14
CA ILE A 199 -1.92 16.02 10.82
C ILE A 199 -0.58 16.18 10.07
N GLU A 200 -0.62 16.27 8.74
CA GLU A 200 0.57 16.49 7.92
C GLU A 200 1.29 17.80 8.29
N LYS A 201 0.55 18.85 8.67
CA LYS A 201 1.13 20.12 9.10
C LYS A 201 1.79 20.00 10.47
N ILE A 202 1.16 19.25 11.39
CA ILE A 202 1.73 18.95 12.70
C ILE A 202 3.05 18.20 12.51
N PHE A 203 3.07 17.16 11.67
CA PHE A 203 4.28 16.38 11.40
C PHE A 203 5.39 17.25 10.79
N ALA A 204 5.04 18.15 9.87
CA ALA A 204 6.01 19.10 9.30
C ALA A 204 6.54 20.12 10.33
N LYS A 205 5.73 20.54 11.32
CA LYS A 205 6.19 21.39 12.43
C LYS A 205 7.17 20.62 13.32
N LEU A 206 6.79 19.43 13.77
CA LEU A 206 7.57 18.61 14.70
C LEU A 206 8.89 18.11 14.09
N ALA A 207 8.90 17.73 12.81
CA ALA A 207 10.15 17.34 12.12
C ALA A 207 11.19 18.48 12.08
N GLY A 208 10.73 19.73 12.19
CA GLY A 208 11.56 20.92 12.27
C GLY A 208 11.94 21.34 13.68
N ASP A 209 11.42 20.72 14.75
CA ASP A 209 11.63 21.18 16.11
C ASP A 209 12.51 20.21 16.90
N SER A 210 13.67 20.68 17.37
CA SER A 210 14.59 19.86 18.17
C SER A 210 14.08 19.59 19.59
N LEU A 211 13.14 20.38 20.10
CA LEU A 211 12.55 20.16 21.42
C LEU A 211 11.59 18.95 21.42
N GLU A 212 11.05 18.61 20.25
CA GLU A 212 10.02 17.58 20.07
C GLU A 212 10.61 16.25 19.54
N ASN A 213 11.92 16.04 19.72
CA ASN A 213 12.63 14.86 19.21
C ASN A 213 12.06 13.53 19.74
N GLU A 214 11.41 13.53 20.91
CA GLU A 214 10.75 12.32 21.45
C GLU A 214 9.69 11.75 20.50
N PHE A 215 9.04 12.59 19.68
CA PHE A 215 8.01 12.16 18.71
C PHE A 215 8.60 11.78 17.34
N SER A 216 9.87 12.09 17.11
CA SER A 216 10.55 11.87 15.82
C SER A 216 10.53 10.40 15.33
N PRO A 217 10.66 9.37 16.19
CA PRO A 217 10.58 7.97 15.75
C PRO A 217 9.20 7.59 15.23
N TYR A 218 8.15 8.07 15.89
CA TYR A 218 6.77 7.82 15.44
C TYR A 218 6.51 8.48 14.10
N ILE A 219 6.90 9.75 13.95
CA ILE A 219 6.74 10.51 12.70
C ILE A 219 7.45 9.79 11.55
N LEU A 220 8.72 9.42 11.74
CA LEU A 220 9.49 8.75 10.70
C LEU A 220 8.89 7.39 10.32
N ALA A 221 8.49 6.58 11.31
CA ALA A 221 7.87 5.28 11.06
C ALA A 221 6.56 5.39 10.28
N ILE A 222 5.68 6.32 10.67
CA ILE A 222 4.40 6.56 9.98
C ILE A 222 4.64 7.04 8.55
N LEU A 223 5.52 8.02 8.35
CA LEU A 223 5.84 8.52 7.01
C LEU A 223 6.45 7.40 6.14
N ALA A 224 7.36 6.59 6.68
CA ALA A 224 7.91 5.45 5.97
C ALA A 224 6.81 4.47 5.52
N LEU A 225 5.84 4.16 6.38
CA LEU A 225 4.71 3.29 6.04
C LEU A 225 3.79 3.91 4.97
N ILE A 226 3.51 5.21 5.05
CA ILE A 226 2.73 5.94 4.04
C ILE A 226 3.42 5.90 2.69
N PHE A 227 4.71 6.24 2.64
CA PHE A 227 5.47 6.37 1.38
C PHE A 227 5.93 5.04 0.78
N LYS A 228 5.99 3.96 1.57
CA LYS A 228 6.52 2.64 1.15
C LYS A 228 5.92 2.12 -0.16
N ASN A 229 4.63 2.36 -0.38
CA ASN A 229 3.91 1.85 -1.55
C ASN A 229 3.57 2.94 -2.58
N LEU A 230 3.93 4.20 -2.34
CA LEU A 230 3.65 5.29 -3.27
C LEU A 230 4.74 5.34 -4.35
N ASP A 231 4.36 5.53 -5.61
CA ASP A 231 5.33 5.77 -6.68
C ASP A 231 5.87 7.22 -6.58
N PRO A 232 7.17 7.41 -6.26
CA PRO A 232 7.74 8.74 -6.16
C PRO A 232 7.72 9.50 -7.49
N LYS A 233 7.76 8.80 -8.64
CA LYS A 233 7.72 9.46 -9.96
C LYS A 233 6.36 10.07 -10.22
N ALA A 234 5.28 9.31 -9.96
CA ALA A 234 3.92 9.82 -10.08
C ALA A 234 3.73 11.10 -9.26
N ILE A 235 4.18 11.12 -8.00
CA ILE A 235 4.04 12.29 -7.12
C ILE A 235 4.91 13.47 -7.58
N ALA A 236 6.17 13.22 -7.98
CA ALA A 236 7.09 14.29 -8.36
C ALA A 236 6.66 15.00 -9.65
N TYR A 237 6.24 14.24 -10.66
CA TYR A 237 5.86 14.75 -11.98
C TYR A 237 4.38 15.14 -12.09
N GLU A 238 3.58 14.97 -11.03
CA GLU A 238 2.20 15.45 -10.99
C GLU A 238 2.18 16.98 -11.19
N GLY A 239 1.46 17.41 -12.23
CA GLY A 239 1.41 18.80 -12.73
C GLY A 239 2.43 19.16 -13.82
N GLU A 240 3.49 18.37 -14.04
CA GLU A 240 4.40 18.49 -15.19
C GLU A 240 4.01 17.54 -16.34
N ALA A 241 3.27 16.48 -16.01
CA ALA A 241 2.71 15.53 -16.96
C ALA A 241 1.86 16.23 -18.05
N ASP A 242 1.14 17.31 -17.75
CA ASP A 242 0.29 17.98 -18.75
C ASP A 242 1.10 18.74 -19.83
N LEU A 243 2.35 19.15 -19.50
CA LEU A 243 3.28 19.79 -20.44
C LEU A 243 4.14 18.77 -21.18
N GLN A 244 4.62 17.74 -20.47
CA GLN A 244 5.46 16.71 -21.07
C GLN A 244 4.66 15.66 -21.83
N GLN A 245 3.48 15.23 -21.37
CA GLN A 245 2.61 14.30 -22.11
C GLN A 245 2.10 14.93 -23.39
N LYS A 246 1.74 16.22 -23.43
CA LYS A 246 1.45 16.88 -24.72
C LYS A 246 2.62 16.81 -25.69
N SER A 247 3.83 17.13 -25.23
CA SER A 247 5.03 17.05 -26.07
C SER A 247 5.40 15.61 -26.48
N LYS A 248 5.14 14.62 -25.60
CA LYS A 248 5.48 13.22 -25.82
C LYS A 248 4.43 12.50 -26.65
N GLU A 249 3.16 12.80 -26.48
CA GLU A 249 2.06 12.36 -27.36
C GLU A 249 2.16 12.98 -28.75
N GLU A 250 2.57 14.25 -28.86
CA GLU A 250 2.91 14.87 -30.15
C GLU A 250 4.09 14.15 -30.82
N PHE A 251 5.17 13.90 -30.07
CA PHE A 251 6.34 13.19 -30.58
C PHE A 251 6.04 11.72 -30.95
N GLU A 252 5.25 11.01 -30.15
CA GLU A 252 4.83 9.63 -30.42
C GLU A 252 3.85 9.55 -31.60
N LYS A 253 2.94 10.53 -31.75
CA LYS A 253 2.11 10.66 -32.96
C LYS A 253 2.97 10.91 -34.18
N GLU A 254 3.93 11.83 -34.10
CA GLU A 254 4.83 12.14 -35.21
C GLU A 254 5.72 10.95 -35.60
N GLN A 255 6.24 10.22 -34.62
CA GLN A 255 7.00 9.00 -34.83
C GLN A 255 6.11 7.87 -35.42
N SER A 256 4.87 7.72 -34.96
CA SER A 256 3.92 6.74 -35.51
C SER A 256 3.55 7.07 -36.96
N ASN A 257 3.37 8.35 -37.29
CA ASN A 257 3.12 8.84 -38.64
C ASN A 257 4.32 8.60 -39.56
N ALA A 258 5.55 8.85 -39.06
CA ALA A 258 6.78 8.56 -39.80
C ALA A 258 6.94 7.06 -40.08
N ILE A 259 6.66 6.19 -39.09
CA ILE A 259 6.70 4.73 -39.26
C ILE A 259 5.60 4.28 -40.23
N GLN A 260 4.39 4.85 -40.18
CA GLN A 260 3.34 4.55 -41.14
C GLN A 260 3.73 5.00 -42.56
N ALA A 261 4.36 6.17 -42.72
CA ALA A 261 4.86 6.64 -44.00
C ALA A 261 5.93 5.71 -44.58
N ILE A 262 6.90 5.29 -43.76
CA ILE A 262 7.94 4.32 -44.16
C ILE A 262 7.32 2.97 -44.55
N LYS A 263 6.37 2.45 -43.76
CA LYS A 263 5.68 1.18 -44.08
C LYS A 263 4.88 1.28 -45.38
N LEU A 264 4.24 2.41 -45.64
CA LEU A 264 3.46 2.64 -46.86
C LEU A 264 4.39 2.76 -48.08
N GLU A 265 5.58 3.32 -47.90
CA GLU A 265 6.63 3.40 -48.91
C GLU A 265 7.27 2.02 -49.19
N GLU A 266 7.55 1.24 -48.15
CA GLU A 266 7.96 -0.17 -48.26
C GLU A 266 6.91 -1.03 -48.97
N GLU A 267 5.61 -0.83 -48.69
CA GLU A 267 4.54 -1.53 -49.40
C GLU A 267 4.47 -1.13 -50.88
N LYS A 268 4.67 0.14 -51.21
CA LYS A 268 4.75 0.60 -52.61
C LYS A 268 5.95 -0.03 -53.33
N GLN A 269 7.12 -0.07 -52.69
CA GLN A 269 8.30 -0.75 -53.24
C GLN A 269 8.09 -2.27 -53.39
N ARG A 270 7.47 -2.91 -52.40
CA ARG A 270 7.11 -4.34 -52.46
C ARG A 270 6.14 -4.62 -53.60
N LYS A 271 5.16 -3.76 -53.86
CA LYS A 271 4.21 -3.89 -54.98
C LYS A 271 4.89 -3.63 -56.34
N ALA A 272 5.84 -2.71 -56.42
CA ALA A 272 6.65 -2.46 -57.61
C ALA A 272 7.53 -3.67 -57.99
N ASN A 273 8.09 -4.37 -57.00
CA ASN A 273 8.91 -5.57 -57.21
C ASN A 273 8.11 -6.86 -57.53
N ARG A 274 6.76 -6.81 -57.60
CA ARG A 274 5.93 -7.98 -57.99
C ARG A 274 5.86 -8.24 -59.49
N ARG A 275 6.60 -7.51 -60.35
CA ARG A 275 6.58 -7.75 -61.80
C ARG A 275 7.48 -8.87 -62.31
N ASN A 276 8.26 -9.55 -61.47
CA ASN A 276 9.08 -10.70 -61.88
C ASN A 276 8.78 -11.94 -61.01
N PHE A 277 7.58 -12.52 -61.15
CA PHE A 277 7.16 -13.76 -60.47
C PHE A 277 7.48 -15.02 -61.28
N LEU A 278 8.74 -15.18 -61.68
CA LEU A 278 9.29 -16.49 -62.05
C LEU A 278 10.07 -17.02 -60.84
N SER A 279 9.35 -17.80 -60.02
CA SER A 279 9.83 -18.45 -58.80
C SER A 279 10.93 -19.47 -59.11
N GLY A 280 12.20 -19.04 -59.08
CA GLY A 280 13.35 -19.94 -59.13
C GLY A 280 13.45 -20.84 -57.90
N SER A 281 13.91 -22.08 -58.08
CA SER A 281 14.30 -22.94 -56.95
C SER A 281 15.79 -22.80 -56.71
N VAL A 282 16.20 -22.59 -55.45
CA VAL A 282 17.62 -22.49 -55.06
C VAL A 282 17.99 -23.76 -54.29
N VAL A 283 19.10 -24.37 -54.69
CA VAL A 283 19.65 -25.56 -54.04
C VAL A 283 20.70 -25.13 -53.01
N VAL A 284 20.43 -25.38 -51.73
CA VAL A 284 21.36 -25.13 -50.63
C VAL A 284 22.18 -26.40 -50.39
N LYS A 285 23.47 -26.35 -50.71
CA LYS A 285 24.42 -27.46 -50.53
C LYS A 285 24.95 -27.49 -49.09
N GLY A 286 25.23 -28.68 -48.57
CA GLY A 286 25.86 -28.86 -47.24
C GLY A 286 24.87 -28.87 -46.06
N MET A 287 23.57 -28.98 -46.34
CA MET A 287 22.53 -29.21 -45.32
C MET A 287 22.03 -30.65 -45.41
N ASN A 288 21.86 -31.32 -44.27
CA ASN A 288 21.35 -32.70 -44.28
C ASN A 288 19.93 -32.75 -44.86
N ALA A 289 19.81 -33.28 -46.07
CA ALA A 289 18.56 -33.57 -46.75
C ALA A 289 18.43 -35.08 -46.99
N LEU A 290 17.20 -35.56 -47.20
CA LEU A 290 16.89 -36.98 -47.38
C LEU A 290 17.29 -37.54 -48.76
N ASN A 291 17.86 -36.71 -49.65
CA ASN A 291 18.32 -37.15 -50.96
C ASN A 291 19.77 -37.67 -50.92
N THR A 292 20.13 -38.48 -51.91
CA THR A 292 21.45 -39.12 -52.01
C THR A 292 22.62 -38.12 -52.03
N LYS A 293 22.38 -36.89 -52.52
CA LYS A 293 23.39 -35.82 -52.63
C LYS A 293 23.41 -34.85 -51.43
N ARG A 294 22.52 -35.01 -50.44
CA ARG A 294 22.35 -34.09 -49.29
C ARG A 294 22.21 -32.61 -49.69
N ASP A 295 21.37 -32.36 -50.68
CA ASP A 295 21.07 -31.02 -51.20
C ASP A 295 19.63 -30.63 -50.83
N PHE A 296 19.45 -29.47 -50.18
CA PHE A 296 18.13 -28.98 -49.77
C PHE A 296 17.59 -27.97 -50.79
N VAL A 297 16.44 -28.26 -51.41
CA VAL A 297 15.80 -27.36 -52.39
C VAL A 297 14.81 -26.46 -51.67
N MET A 298 15.00 -25.14 -51.79
CA MET A 298 14.09 -24.13 -51.25
C MET A 298 13.62 -23.19 -52.36
N THR A 299 12.38 -22.71 -52.30
CA THR A 299 11.88 -21.70 -53.24
C THR A 299 12.58 -20.36 -52.98
N SER A 300 13.03 -19.67 -54.04
CA SER A 300 13.75 -18.40 -53.93
C SER A 300 12.96 -17.34 -53.15
N SER A 301 11.63 -17.37 -53.25
CA SER A 301 10.71 -16.50 -52.52
C SER A 301 10.88 -16.52 -50.99
N LEU A 302 11.34 -17.63 -50.41
CA LEU A 302 11.55 -17.76 -48.96
C LEU A 302 12.89 -17.14 -48.49
N LEU A 303 13.87 -17.02 -49.39
CA LEU A 303 15.16 -16.39 -49.12
C LEU A 303 15.08 -14.87 -49.26
N THR A 304 14.34 -14.39 -50.26
CA THR A 304 14.25 -12.96 -50.58
C THR A 304 13.33 -12.17 -49.64
N GLN A 305 12.39 -12.83 -48.96
CA GLN A 305 11.38 -12.11 -48.16
C GLN A 305 11.95 -11.39 -46.92
N ASN A 306 13.16 -11.71 -46.43
CA ASN A 306 13.68 -11.12 -45.20
C ASN A 306 15.22 -10.92 -45.15
N ASN A 307 15.97 -11.08 -46.25
CA ASN A 307 17.46 -11.11 -46.21
C ASN A 307 18.04 -12.07 -45.15
N LEU A 308 17.28 -13.10 -44.78
CA LEU A 308 17.67 -14.04 -43.75
C LEU A 308 18.45 -15.20 -44.38
N PRO A 309 19.55 -15.66 -43.74
CA PRO A 309 20.26 -16.83 -44.24
C PRO A 309 19.32 -18.06 -44.20
N PRO A 310 19.47 -19.03 -45.13
CA PRO A 310 18.59 -20.20 -45.24
C PRO A 310 18.39 -20.96 -43.92
N ILE A 311 19.42 -20.96 -43.06
CA ILE A 311 19.40 -21.63 -41.75
C ILE A 311 18.43 -20.97 -40.75
N ALA A 312 18.21 -19.66 -40.84
CA ALA A 312 17.31 -18.92 -39.95
C ALA A 312 15.83 -19.22 -40.25
N VAL A 313 15.49 -19.47 -41.52
CA VAL A 313 14.14 -19.87 -41.94
C VAL A 313 13.76 -21.23 -41.34
N LEU A 314 14.70 -22.16 -41.30
CA LEU A 314 14.49 -23.50 -40.72
C LEU A 314 14.46 -23.48 -39.18
N SER A 315 15.16 -22.52 -38.56
CA SER A 315 15.22 -22.34 -37.10
C SER A 315 13.89 -21.90 -36.49
N ARG A 316 13.02 -21.24 -37.26
CA ARG A 316 11.67 -20.81 -36.82
C ARG A 316 10.72 -21.98 -36.52
N ARG A 317 11.05 -23.21 -36.93
CA ARG A 317 10.25 -24.41 -36.62
C ARG A 317 10.62 -25.05 -35.27
N LYS A 318 11.63 -24.54 -34.56
CA LYS A 318 11.99 -25.02 -33.23
C LYS A 318 11.09 -24.34 -32.19
N LYS A 319 10.52 -25.12 -31.25
CA LYS A 319 9.74 -24.58 -30.12
C LYS A 319 10.59 -23.49 -29.41
N PRO A 320 10.03 -22.31 -29.11
CA PRO A 320 10.77 -21.27 -28.42
C PRO A 320 11.21 -21.77 -27.05
N TYR A 321 12.44 -21.41 -26.68
CA TYR A 321 12.98 -21.70 -25.35
C TYR A 321 12.12 -21.00 -24.29
N VAL A 322 11.57 -21.79 -23.36
CA VAL A 322 10.83 -21.28 -22.20
C VAL A 322 11.79 -21.30 -21.01
N PRO A 323 12.22 -20.15 -20.48
CA PRO A 323 13.14 -20.11 -19.35
C PRO A 323 12.45 -20.71 -18.11
N PRO A 324 13.19 -21.45 -17.25
CA PRO A 324 12.66 -21.99 -16.02
C PRO A 324 12.21 -20.86 -15.08
N LYS A 325 10.95 -20.91 -14.64
CA LYS A 325 10.46 -20.09 -13.53
C LYS A 325 11.05 -20.68 -12.25
N ASN A 326 12.19 -20.17 -11.77
CA ASN A 326 12.38 -19.85 -10.35
C ASN A 326 13.79 -19.34 -9.99
N ARG A 327 13.77 -18.42 -9.01
CA ARG A 327 14.88 -17.86 -8.23
C ARG A 327 15.79 -16.86 -8.95
N ARG A 328 15.19 -15.78 -9.44
CA ARG A 328 15.83 -14.48 -9.20
C ARG A 328 15.67 -14.11 -7.73
N ILE A 329 16.69 -13.48 -7.16
CA ILE A 329 16.50 -12.58 -6.02
C ILE A 329 15.40 -11.63 -6.47
N ASP A 330 14.35 -11.55 -5.68
CA ASP A 330 13.11 -10.90 -6.03
C ASP A 330 13.38 -9.49 -6.59
N ASP A 331 13.24 -9.33 -7.91
CA ASP A 331 13.23 -8.04 -8.61
C ASP A 331 12.04 -7.17 -8.14
N SER A 332 11.32 -7.55 -7.07
CA SER A 332 10.41 -6.72 -6.25
C SER A 332 10.90 -5.32 -5.89
N TYR A 333 12.20 -5.04 -5.97
CA TYR A 333 12.77 -3.70 -5.78
C TYR A 333 12.92 -2.90 -7.08
N THR A 334 12.51 -3.45 -8.24
CA THR A 334 12.47 -2.70 -9.50
C THR A 334 11.17 -1.91 -9.61
N SER A 335 11.27 -0.67 -10.09
CA SER A 335 10.19 0.33 -10.16
C SER A 335 8.94 -0.10 -10.94
N GLU A 336 8.97 -1.25 -11.60
CA GLU A 336 7.87 -1.75 -12.44
C GLU A 336 6.76 -2.44 -11.64
N ASN A 337 6.98 -2.85 -10.38
CA ASN A 337 5.90 -3.34 -9.51
C ASN A 337 5.30 -2.24 -8.61
N PHE A 338 5.98 -1.09 -8.47
CA PHE A 338 5.39 0.10 -7.82
C PHE A 338 4.18 0.63 -8.61
N THR A 339 4.12 0.36 -9.92
CA THR A 339 3.08 0.89 -10.81
C THR A 339 1.74 0.15 -10.70
N GLN A 340 1.70 -1.07 -10.14
CA GLN A 340 0.45 -1.83 -10.03
C GLN A 340 -0.31 -1.56 -8.73
N GLY A 341 0.32 -1.00 -7.70
CA GLY A 341 -0.27 -0.91 -6.37
C GLY A 341 -1.15 0.32 -6.11
N LEU A 342 -0.87 1.48 -6.71
CA LEU A 342 -1.52 2.74 -6.31
C LEU A 342 -1.77 3.68 -7.50
N GLN A 343 -2.27 3.12 -8.60
CA GLN A 343 -2.66 3.86 -9.81
C GLN A 343 -3.91 4.76 -9.62
N GLU A 344 -4.37 4.98 -8.37
CA GLU A 344 -5.67 5.59 -8.03
C GLU A 344 -5.58 6.75 -7.01
N LEU A 345 -4.41 7.33 -6.74
CA LEU A 345 -4.38 8.56 -5.95
C LEU A 345 -5.06 9.70 -6.73
N SER A 346 -5.97 10.42 -6.08
CA SER A 346 -6.55 11.63 -6.68
C SER A 346 -5.45 12.66 -6.98
N PRO A 347 -5.49 13.38 -8.11
CA PRO A 347 -4.54 14.47 -8.42
C PRO A 347 -4.41 15.50 -7.29
N SER A 348 -5.53 15.83 -6.64
CA SER A 348 -5.56 16.75 -5.49
C SER A 348 -4.74 16.26 -4.30
N LEU A 349 -4.78 14.94 -4.04
CA LEU A 349 -4.02 14.29 -2.99
C LEU A 349 -2.53 14.23 -3.35
N MET A 350 -2.19 13.89 -4.60
CA MET A 350 -0.81 13.88 -5.07
C MET A 350 -0.15 15.27 -4.95
N ILE A 351 -0.88 16.35 -5.30
CA ILE A 351 -0.41 17.73 -5.08
C ILE A 351 -0.17 18.02 -3.59
N SER A 352 -1.06 17.55 -2.71
CA SER A 352 -0.94 17.76 -1.27
C SER A 352 0.27 17.03 -0.68
N ILE A 353 0.48 15.78 -1.11
CA ILE A 353 1.67 14.99 -0.76
C ILE A 353 2.94 15.66 -1.28
N LYS A 354 2.96 16.12 -2.55
CA LYS A 354 4.09 16.84 -3.14
C LYS A 354 4.44 18.10 -2.34
N LYS A 355 3.44 18.92 -1.99
CA LYS A 355 3.64 20.12 -1.15
C LYS A 355 4.23 19.78 0.22
N PHE A 356 3.74 18.73 0.86
CA PHE A 356 4.27 18.24 2.14
C PHE A 356 5.73 17.79 2.02
N CYS A 357 6.07 16.99 1.01
CA CYS A 357 7.44 16.56 0.75
C CYS A 357 8.39 17.75 0.51
N LEU A 358 7.95 18.74 -0.29
CA LEU A 358 8.73 19.95 -0.53
C LEU A 358 8.96 20.75 0.75
N ASN A 359 7.96 20.90 1.62
CA ASN A 359 8.11 21.53 2.92
C ASN A 359 9.16 20.81 3.79
N LEU A 360 9.09 19.48 3.87
CA LEU A 360 10.07 18.70 4.62
C LEU A 360 11.51 18.82 4.07
N LEU A 361 11.67 18.82 2.75
CA LEU A 361 12.98 18.81 2.09
C LEU A 361 13.62 20.21 2.04
N LEU A 362 12.87 21.23 1.62
CA LEU A 362 13.40 22.58 1.39
C LEU A 362 13.81 23.28 2.69
N GLU A 363 13.12 23.00 3.80
CA GLU A 363 13.42 23.59 5.10
C GLU A 363 14.44 22.77 5.91
N GLY A 364 15.07 21.74 5.31
CA GLY A 364 16.07 20.89 5.98
C GLY A 364 15.52 19.99 7.10
N LYS A 365 14.20 19.97 7.28
CA LYS A 365 13.48 19.21 8.32
C LYS A 365 13.68 17.71 8.16
N TYR A 366 13.71 17.21 6.91
CA TYR A 366 14.00 15.80 6.63
C TYR A 366 15.36 15.38 7.19
N ASN A 367 16.43 16.15 6.93
CA ASN A 367 17.77 15.83 7.42
C ASN A 367 17.83 15.83 8.95
N ARG A 368 17.12 16.76 9.60
CA ARG A 368 16.99 16.80 11.06
C ARG A 368 16.27 15.58 11.59
N LEU A 369 15.10 15.25 11.02
CA LEU A 369 14.31 14.08 11.39
C LEU A 369 15.13 12.79 11.27
N ILE A 370 15.88 12.61 10.18
CA ILE A 370 16.76 11.45 10.01
C ILE A 370 17.90 11.45 11.03
N LYS A 371 18.52 12.60 11.29
CA LYS A 371 19.60 12.71 12.27
C LYS A 371 19.12 12.38 13.69
N ALA A 372 17.95 12.87 14.09
CA ALA A 372 17.36 12.59 15.40
C ALA A 372 17.06 11.09 15.61
N ASN A 373 16.84 10.34 14.53
CA ASN A 373 16.54 8.90 14.55
C ASN A 373 17.75 8.00 14.25
N ARG A 374 18.94 8.56 13.99
CA ARG A 374 20.12 7.78 13.60
C ARG A 374 20.81 7.09 14.77
N ASP A 375 20.66 7.67 15.96
CA ASP A 375 21.32 7.24 17.21
C ASP A 375 20.37 6.47 18.14
N LEU A 376 19.16 6.13 17.66
CA LEU A 376 18.18 5.23 18.29
C LEU A 376 18.35 3.82 17.73
#